data_AF-A0AAE0Z0L5-F1
#
_entry.id   AF-A0AAE0Z0L5-F1
#
_cell.length_a   1.000
_cell.length_b   1.000
_cell.length_c   1.000
_cell.angle_alpha   90.00
_cell.angle_beta   90.00
_cell.angle_gamma   90.00
#
_symmetry.space_group_name_H-M   'P 1'
#
loop_
_entity.id
_entity.type
_entity.pdbx_description
1 polymer ?
#
loop_
_entity_poly.entity_id
_entity_poly.type
_entity_poly.pdbx_seq_one_letter_code
_entity_poly.pdbx_strand_id
1 'polypeptide(L)'
;MAAAWGKKAVGKIDRAQFENDELLKSLGNQLNVDFSKYDQWQRKERVMRPPAPKKKLPQDSMTFKVGTVARASSADSTPAPVPRGRRAQARYEEEKRRQKEAVEMLEMRLRHAKQASDMYRKRAKELVDMNLSIAKDIEADEHEVQVEVKRLLRKYEKFRGGIATLNTNFIKELSEVKCELEETKQSIGIKLAALNKELEEMDGKLKAKQEELSVLHSYKDKEYPVKAMMISNLHAELESVKNSNQEDQEELEHIINTELSKYDKERIQLSNEITKKVTEEAVALMHPSLKDMALQNIVMGKEIEFHKAQQVDLKDVNKELEEEIRVLLRHPKSNVRLQLFPEFFPKGEKCTPDMDVILDIPKQEWLPI
;
A
#
# COMPACT_ATOMS: atom_id res chain seq x y z
N MET A 1 37.29 19.46 44.10
CA MET A 1 36.14 20.27 43.64
C MET A 1 34.85 19.59 44.07
N ALA A 2 34.43 19.84 45.30
CA ALA A 2 33.23 19.26 45.90
C ALA A 2 32.36 20.41 46.44
N ALA A 3 31.28 20.75 45.73
CA ALA A 3 30.10 21.47 46.24
C ALA A 3 29.23 21.92 45.05
N ALA A 4 28.24 21.12 44.63
CA ALA A 4 27.18 21.63 43.75
C ALA A 4 25.88 20.78 43.70
N TRP A 5 25.74 19.71 44.48
CA TRP A 5 24.59 18.79 44.37
C TRP A 5 23.51 19.01 45.43
N GLY A 6 23.17 20.26 45.73
CA GLY A 6 22.21 20.56 46.82
C GLY A 6 21.29 21.77 46.61
N LYS A 7 21.28 22.42 45.45
CA LYS A 7 20.49 23.64 45.23
C LYS A 7 19.79 23.68 43.86
N LYS A 8 19.11 22.61 43.45
CA LYS A 8 18.17 22.64 42.31
C LYS A 8 17.04 21.63 42.51
N ALA A 9 16.17 21.90 43.49
CA ALA A 9 14.84 21.30 43.57
C ALA A 9 13.93 22.17 44.45
N VAL A 10 13.78 23.43 44.08
CA VAL A 10 12.66 24.27 44.53
C VAL A 10 12.07 24.94 43.30
N GLY A 11 11.62 24.12 42.35
CA GLY A 11 10.58 24.55 41.42
C GLY A 11 9.29 24.54 42.22
N LYS A 12 8.69 25.72 42.42
CA LYS A 12 7.30 25.80 42.88
C LYS A 12 6.46 25.01 41.88
N ILE A 13 5.90 23.89 42.32
CA ILE A 13 4.85 23.19 41.59
C ILE A 13 3.69 24.20 41.46
N ASP A 14 3.31 24.52 40.24
CA ASP A 14 2.19 25.42 39.97
C ASP A 14 0.88 24.69 40.29
N ARG A 15 0.28 25.04 41.44
CA ARG A 15 -0.87 24.31 42.01
C ARG A 15 -2.16 24.50 41.21
N ALA A 16 -2.21 25.50 40.32
CA ALA A 16 -3.33 25.71 39.41
C ALA A 16 -3.55 24.52 38.45
N GLN A 17 -2.53 23.69 38.20
CA GLN A 17 -2.69 22.48 37.38
C GLN A 17 -3.51 21.37 38.07
N PHE A 18 -3.62 21.38 39.41
CA PHE A 18 -4.30 20.32 40.16
C PHE A 18 -5.71 20.71 40.63
N GLU A 19 -6.11 21.98 40.49
CA GLU A 19 -7.46 22.44 40.84
C GLU A 19 -8.56 21.83 39.94
N ASN A 20 -8.19 21.38 38.74
CA ASN A 20 -9.10 20.82 37.74
C ASN A 20 -8.97 19.30 37.54
N ASP A 21 -8.16 18.61 38.34
CA ASP A 21 -7.95 17.18 38.19
C ASP A 21 -9.18 16.39 38.73
N GLU A 22 -9.93 15.77 37.82
CA GLU A 22 -11.18 15.04 38.10
C GLU A 22 -10.94 13.85 39.04
N LEU A 23 -9.76 13.23 38.95
CA LEU A 23 -9.38 12.12 39.83
C LEU A 23 -9.25 12.59 41.29
N LEU A 24 -8.59 13.72 41.52
CA LEU A 24 -8.43 14.30 42.87
C LEU A 24 -9.75 14.79 43.46
N LYS A 25 -10.67 15.31 42.63
CA LYS A 25 -12.03 15.66 43.07
C LYS A 25 -12.85 14.43 43.44
N SER A 26 -12.75 13.34 42.68
CA SER A 26 -13.47 12.09 43.00
C SER A 26 -12.98 11.47 44.33
N LEU A 27 -11.67 11.46 44.55
CA LEU A 27 -11.04 11.00 45.79
C LEU A 27 -11.36 11.93 46.97
N GLY A 28 -11.40 13.25 46.75
CA GLY A 28 -11.72 14.24 47.78
C GLY A 28 -13.15 14.10 48.29
N ASN A 29 -14.09 13.84 47.40
CA ASN A 29 -15.49 13.59 47.75
C ASN A 29 -15.70 12.25 48.48
N GLN A 30 -14.91 11.21 48.15
CA GLN A 30 -14.99 9.93 48.84
C GLN A 30 -14.37 9.96 50.25
N LEU A 31 -13.33 10.78 50.45
CA LEU A 31 -12.59 10.86 51.71
C LEU A 31 -13.03 12.06 52.58
N ASN A 32 -13.91 12.92 52.07
CA ASN A 32 -14.36 14.16 52.72
C ASN A 32 -13.17 15.09 53.09
N VAL A 33 -12.16 15.14 52.21
CA VAL A 33 -10.93 15.94 52.38
C VAL A 33 -10.75 16.87 51.18
N ASP A 34 -10.61 18.16 51.45
CA ASP A 34 -10.30 19.18 50.45
C ASP A 34 -8.77 19.24 50.24
N PHE A 35 -8.28 18.56 49.20
CA PHE A 35 -6.85 18.47 48.87
C PHE A 35 -6.24 19.82 48.48
N SER A 36 -7.06 20.80 48.10
CA SER A 36 -6.63 22.18 47.82
C SER A 36 -6.18 22.93 49.08
N LYS A 37 -6.57 22.46 50.27
CA LYS A 37 -6.21 23.04 51.58
C LYS A 37 -5.11 22.27 52.31
N TYR A 38 -4.47 21.30 51.66
CA TYR A 38 -3.43 20.50 52.30
C TYR A 38 -2.12 21.29 52.41
N ASP A 39 -1.92 21.92 53.56
CA ASP A 39 -0.68 22.61 53.89
C ASP A 39 0.45 21.57 54.08
N GLN A 40 1.52 21.69 53.29
CA GLN A 40 2.72 20.89 53.51
C GLN A 40 3.23 21.14 54.93
N TRP A 41 3.66 20.07 55.59
CA TRP A 41 4.14 20.05 56.97
C TRP A 41 5.19 21.14 57.19
N GLN A 42 4.75 22.31 57.65
CA GLN A 42 5.65 23.32 58.17
C GLN A 42 6.17 22.77 59.50
N ARG A 43 7.49 22.69 59.62
CA ARG A 43 8.13 22.48 60.92
C ARG A 43 7.79 23.69 61.78
N LYS A 44 6.68 23.61 62.52
CA LYS A 44 6.43 24.50 63.66
C LYS A 44 7.66 24.42 64.55
N GLU A 45 8.10 25.57 65.04
CA GLU A 45 9.27 25.76 65.88
C GLU A 45 9.38 24.66 66.94
N ARG A 46 10.64 24.31 67.27
CA ARG A 46 10.97 23.37 68.33
C ARG A 46 10.16 23.70 69.58
N VAL A 47 9.19 22.86 69.91
CA VAL A 47 8.61 22.82 71.26
C VAL A 47 9.75 22.40 72.18
N MET A 48 10.31 23.36 72.91
CA MET A 48 11.20 23.10 74.03
C MET A 48 10.45 22.17 74.99
N ARG A 49 11.04 21.00 75.23
CA ARG A 49 10.62 20.06 76.28
C ARG A 49 10.46 20.85 77.60
N PRO A 50 9.35 20.69 78.35
CA PRO A 50 9.25 21.27 79.69
C PRO A 50 10.43 20.78 80.54
N PRO A 51 11.02 21.62 81.42
CA PRO A 51 12.06 21.15 82.31
C PRO A 51 11.49 20.07 83.23
N ALA A 52 12.30 19.05 83.53
CA ALA A 52 11.94 18.02 84.49
C ALA A 52 11.52 18.66 85.84
N PRO A 53 10.48 18.13 86.52
CA PRO A 53 10.12 18.62 87.84
C PRO A 53 11.27 18.37 88.81
N LYS A 54 11.66 19.43 89.53
CA LYS A 54 12.68 19.36 90.59
C LYS A 54 12.23 18.31 91.61
N LYS A 55 12.92 17.17 91.67
CA LYS A 55 12.82 16.23 92.79
C LYS A 55 13.25 16.99 94.05
N LYS A 56 12.30 17.32 94.92
CA LYS A 56 12.58 17.63 96.33
C LYS A 56 13.16 16.34 96.92
N LEU A 57 14.44 16.36 97.29
CA LEU A 57 14.96 15.40 98.26
C LEU A 57 14.27 15.69 99.60
N PRO A 58 13.65 14.71 100.27
CA PRO A 58 13.55 14.74 101.71
C PRO A 58 14.96 14.44 102.25
N GLN A 59 15.67 15.49 102.67
CA GLN A 59 16.70 15.37 103.69
C GLN A 59 15.97 15.03 105.00
N ASP A 60 15.75 13.76 105.28
CA ASP A 60 15.45 13.34 106.65
C ASP A 60 16.78 13.29 107.42
N SER A 61 17.05 14.43 108.06
CA SER A 61 18.01 14.57 109.13
C SER A 61 17.55 13.75 110.33
N MET A 62 18.04 12.52 110.48
CA MET A 62 18.07 11.87 111.79
C MET A 62 19.41 12.19 112.46
N THR A 63 19.50 13.41 112.96
CA THR A 63 20.50 13.80 113.97
C THR A 63 20.13 13.09 115.28
N PHE A 64 20.84 12.02 115.60
CA PHE A 64 20.77 11.44 116.94
C PHE A 64 21.45 12.41 117.91
N LYS A 65 20.62 13.18 118.63
CA LYS A 65 21.05 14.07 119.71
C LYS A 65 21.59 13.21 120.85
N VAL A 66 22.91 13.18 121.04
CA VAL A 66 23.51 12.75 122.31
C VAL A 66 23.29 13.90 123.30
N GLY A 67 22.26 13.76 124.13
CA GLY A 67 21.98 14.68 125.23
C GLY A 67 23.10 14.63 126.26
N THR A 68 23.78 15.75 126.40
CA THR A 68 24.61 16.12 127.55
C THR A 68 23.74 16.16 128.80
N VAL A 69 24.11 15.39 129.84
CA VAL A 69 23.66 15.63 131.21
C VAL A 69 24.87 16.02 132.03
N ALA A 70 24.83 17.23 132.56
CA ALA A 70 25.82 17.80 133.44
C ALA A 70 25.81 17.11 134.81
N ARG A 71 27.00 16.73 135.25
CA ARG A 71 27.59 16.90 136.58
C ARG A 71 26.64 17.34 137.71
N ALA A 72 26.46 16.47 138.70
CA ALA A 72 26.20 16.85 140.08
C ALA A 72 27.02 15.95 141.03
N SER A 73 28.08 16.57 141.55
CA SER A 73 28.60 16.53 142.91
C SER A 73 28.04 15.47 143.89
N SER A 74 28.93 14.67 144.47
CA SER A 74 28.98 14.54 145.93
C SER A 74 30.41 14.25 146.37
N ALA A 75 30.96 15.18 147.13
CA ALA A 75 32.15 15.01 147.95
C ALA A 75 31.80 14.29 149.26
N ASP A 76 32.86 13.94 149.99
CA ASP A 76 32.93 13.44 151.36
C ASP A 76 32.47 12.00 151.64
N SER A 77 33.44 11.13 151.90
CA SER A 77 33.78 10.80 153.28
C SER A 77 35.06 9.96 153.39
N THR A 78 35.97 10.48 154.19
CA THR A 78 37.10 9.91 154.92
C THR A 78 36.90 8.44 155.38
N PRO A 79 37.96 7.62 155.47
CA PRO A 79 37.86 6.24 155.95
C PRO A 79 37.87 6.14 157.49
N ALA A 80 36.98 5.29 158.07
CA ALA A 80 37.16 4.42 159.26
C ALA A 80 35.81 4.10 159.96
N PRO A 81 35.66 3.02 160.76
CA PRO A 81 36.43 1.77 160.86
C PRO A 81 35.56 0.53 160.55
N VAL A 82 36.20 -0.55 160.08
CA VAL A 82 35.58 -1.89 159.99
C VAL A 82 35.36 -2.46 161.40
N PRO A 83 34.30 -3.27 161.67
CA PRO A 83 34.59 -4.70 161.74
C PRO A 83 33.47 -5.63 161.21
N ARG A 84 33.93 -6.59 160.40
CA ARG A 84 33.61 -8.03 160.40
C ARG A 84 32.17 -8.49 160.02
N GLY A 85 32.07 -9.15 158.85
CA GLY A 85 31.80 -10.60 158.88
C GLY A 85 30.53 -11.17 158.23
N ARG A 86 29.47 -10.41 157.89
CA ARG A 86 28.28 -10.98 157.19
C ARG A 86 27.56 -10.07 156.17
N ARG A 87 27.50 -8.75 156.37
CA ARG A 87 26.77 -7.82 155.47
C ARG A 87 27.46 -7.51 154.14
N ALA A 88 28.80 -7.61 154.08
CA ALA A 88 29.56 -7.52 152.83
C ALA A 88 29.32 -8.73 151.91
N GLN A 89 29.08 -9.91 152.50
CA GLN A 89 28.80 -11.15 151.79
C GLN A 89 27.44 -11.12 151.09
N ALA A 90 26.40 -10.61 151.75
CA ALA A 90 25.07 -10.48 151.16
C ALA A 90 25.01 -9.47 149.98
N ARG A 91 25.72 -8.33 150.08
CA ARG A 91 25.85 -7.38 148.96
C ARG A 91 26.67 -7.96 147.81
N TYR A 92 27.76 -8.67 148.12
CA TYR A 92 28.58 -9.38 147.14
C TYR A 92 27.80 -10.50 146.43
N GLU A 93 26.95 -11.23 147.14
CA GLU A 93 26.09 -12.28 146.58
C GLU A 93 24.95 -11.70 145.72
N GLU A 94 24.35 -10.58 146.12
CA GLU A 94 23.32 -9.91 145.33
C GLU A 94 23.88 -9.25 144.07
N GLU A 95 25.06 -8.61 144.16
CA GLU A 95 25.80 -8.10 142.99
C GLU A 95 26.23 -9.23 142.07
N LYS A 96 26.68 -10.38 142.62
CA LYS A 96 27.00 -11.58 141.85
C LYS A 96 25.75 -12.17 141.16
N ARG A 97 24.57 -12.10 141.79
CA ARG A 97 23.31 -12.52 141.18
C ARG A 97 22.89 -11.57 140.05
N ARG A 98 22.95 -10.25 140.27
CA ARG A 98 22.69 -9.24 139.23
C ARG A 98 23.68 -9.34 138.06
N GLN A 99 24.95 -9.64 138.34
CA GLN A 99 25.95 -9.90 137.31
C GLN A 99 25.61 -11.16 136.52
N LYS A 100 25.18 -12.25 137.17
CA LYS A 100 24.74 -13.47 136.48
C LYS A 100 23.51 -13.22 135.61
N GLU A 101 22.49 -12.52 136.12
CA GLU A 101 21.28 -12.16 135.36
C GLU A 101 21.60 -11.22 134.19
N ALA A 102 22.53 -10.27 134.38
CA ALA A 102 23.02 -9.39 133.32
C ALA A 102 23.82 -10.15 132.26
N VAL A 103 24.67 -11.10 132.66
CA VAL A 103 25.40 -11.98 131.75
C VAL A 103 24.43 -12.85 130.96
N GLU A 104 23.43 -13.45 131.60
CA GLU A 104 22.41 -14.28 130.93
C GLU A 104 21.55 -13.46 129.95
N MET A 105 21.18 -12.22 130.31
CA MET A 105 20.50 -11.29 129.41
C MET A 105 21.38 -10.92 128.21
N LEU A 106 22.66 -10.64 128.44
CA LEU A 106 23.63 -10.35 127.37
C LEU A 106 23.82 -11.56 126.45
N GLU A 107 23.87 -12.77 127.00
CA GLU A 107 23.92 -14.00 126.21
C GLU A 107 22.65 -14.20 125.37
N MET A 108 21.46 -13.96 125.91
CA MET A 108 20.21 -13.99 125.15
C MET A 108 20.23 -12.96 124.01
N ARG A 109 20.67 -11.73 124.28
CA ARG A 109 20.82 -10.69 123.24
C ARG A 109 21.85 -11.09 122.18
N LEU A 110 22.96 -11.70 122.58
CA LEU A 110 23.98 -12.20 121.67
C LEU A 110 23.44 -13.33 120.79
N ARG A 111 22.64 -14.25 121.36
CA ARG A 111 21.94 -15.31 120.63
C ARG A 111 20.96 -14.74 119.61
N HIS A 112 20.13 -13.77 119.99
CA HIS A 112 19.19 -13.12 119.07
C HIS A 112 19.90 -12.31 117.99
N ALA A 113 20.96 -11.56 118.32
CA ALA A 113 21.76 -10.82 117.34
C ALA A 113 22.42 -11.76 116.33
N LYS A 114 22.93 -12.93 116.79
CA LYS A 114 23.49 -13.96 115.93
C LYS A 114 22.43 -14.57 115.01
N GLN A 115 21.26 -14.93 115.55
CA GLN A 115 20.14 -15.44 114.76
C GLN A 115 19.67 -14.42 113.70
N ALA A 116 19.55 -13.14 114.06
CA ALA A 116 19.20 -12.08 113.12
C ALA A 116 20.26 -11.91 112.02
N SER A 117 21.55 -11.93 112.40
CA SER A 117 22.67 -11.90 111.44
C SER A 117 22.64 -13.08 110.48
N ASP A 118 22.38 -14.30 110.97
CA ASP A 118 22.25 -15.50 110.15
C ASP A 118 21.04 -15.44 109.21
N MET A 119 19.91 -14.90 109.68
CA MET A 119 18.71 -14.67 108.85
C MET A 119 18.97 -13.64 107.75
N TYR A 120 19.62 -12.51 108.07
CA TYR A 120 20.00 -11.53 107.05
C TYR A 120 21.01 -12.11 106.06
N ARG A 121 21.95 -12.94 106.53
CA ARG A 121 22.92 -13.61 105.64
C ARG A 121 22.24 -14.59 104.70
N LYS A 122 21.26 -15.37 105.18
CA LYS A 122 20.43 -16.24 104.32
C LYS A 122 19.65 -15.42 103.30
N ARG A 123 18.96 -14.37 103.76
CA ARG A 123 18.18 -13.49 102.88
C ARG A 123 19.04 -12.81 101.82
N ALA A 124 20.25 -12.37 102.18
CA ALA A 124 21.19 -11.78 101.23
C ALA A 124 21.61 -12.78 100.14
N LYS A 125 21.85 -14.05 100.50
CA LYS A 125 22.13 -15.10 99.52
C LYS A 125 20.95 -15.35 98.58
N GLU A 126 19.75 -15.50 99.13
CA GLU A 126 18.52 -15.67 98.33
C GLU A 126 18.32 -14.51 97.34
N LEU A 127 18.56 -13.27 97.76
CA LEU A 127 18.45 -12.11 96.88
C LEU A 127 19.51 -12.11 95.78
N VAL A 128 20.73 -12.54 96.08
CA VAL A 128 21.79 -12.68 95.06
C VAL A 128 21.44 -13.78 94.05
N ASP A 129 20.95 -14.92 94.52
CA ASP A 129 20.54 -16.03 93.65
C ASP A 129 19.35 -15.65 92.76
N MET A 130 18.36 -14.94 93.33
CA MET A 130 17.21 -14.42 92.57
C MET A 130 17.64 -13.37 91.54
N ASN A 131 18.52 -12.43 91.90
CA ASN A 131 19.03 -11.43 90.96
C ASN A 131 19.85 -12.09 89.84
N LEU A 132 20.63 -13.14 90.16
CA LEU A 132 21.39 -13.90 89.16
C LEU A 132 20.45 -14.67 88.21
N SER A 133 19.34 -15.21 88.71
CA SER A 133 18.31 -15.84 87.87
C SER A 133 17.68 -14.81 86.93
N ILE A 134 17.22 -13.68 87.47
CA ILE A 134 16.61 -12.60 86.67
C ILE A 134 17.58 -12.10 85.61
N ALA A 135 18.86 -11.92 85.94
CA ALA A 135 19.87 -11.50 84.98
C ALA A 135 20.01 -12.50 83.81
N LYS A 136 20.01 -13.80 84.10
CA LYS A 136 20.07 -14.85 83.07
C LYS A 136 18.81 -14.88 82.22
N ASP A 137 17.65 -14.71 82.82
CA ASP A 137 16.38 -14.68 82.09
C ASP A 137 16.33 -13.47 81.14
N ILE A 138 16.78 -12.29 81.60
CA ILE A 138 16.92 -11.10 80.75
C ILE A 138 17.91 -11.34 79.60
N GLU A 139 19.08 -11.92 79.88
CA GLU A 139 20.07 -12.23 78.83
C GLU A 139 19.53 -13.21 77.78
N ALA A 140 18.75 -14.20 78.21
CA ALA A 140 18.11 -15.17 77.31
C ALA A 140 17.05 -14.51 76.43
N ASP A 141 16.16 -13.71 77.01
CA ASP A 141 15.14 -12.95 76.29
C ASP A 141 15.78 -11.96 75.30
N GLU A 142 16.82 -11.23 75.73
CA GLU A 142 17.58 -10.32 74.88
C GLU A 142 18.23 -11.06 73.70
N HIS A 143 18.79 -12.23 73.94
CA HIS A 143 19.37 -13.05 72.87
C HIS A 143 18.30 -13.53 71.88
N GLU A 144 17.15 -14.00 72.34
CA GLU A 144 16.03 -14.40 71.47
C GLU A 144 15.53 -13.23 70.62
N VAL A 145 15.28 -12.07 71.24
CA VAL A 145 14.89 -10.86 70.53
C VAL A 145 15.96 -10.43 69.54
N GLN A 146 17.24 -10.52 69.89
CA GLN A 146 18.35 -10.18 68.99
C GLN A 146 18.38 -11.10 67.77
N VAL A 147 18.18 -12.41 67.94
CA VAL A 147 18.10 -13.38 66.85
C VAL A 147 16.93 -13.05 65.93
N GLU A 148 15.76 -12.76 66.50
CA GLU A 148 14.55 -12.44 65.73
C GLU A 148 14.69 -11.12 64.95
N VAL A 149 15.26 -10.08 65.56
CA VAL A 149 15.58 -8.81 64.89
C VAL A 149 16.59 -9.02 63.75
N LYS A 150 17.65 -9.81 63.97
CA LYS A 150 18.61 -10.16 62.90
C LYS A 150 17.93 -10.92 61.75
N ARG A 151 17.05 -11.87 62.07
CA ARG A 151 16.28 -12.62 61.08
C ARG A 151 15.36 -11.70 60.26
N LEU A 152 14.71 -10.75 60.92
CA LEU A 152 13.84 -9.77 60.29
C LEU A 152 14.63 -8.80 59.38
N LEU A 153 15.76 -8.27 59.86
CA LEU A 153 16.65 -7.40 59.07
C LEU A 153 17.13 -8.09 57.78
N ARG A 154 17.52 -9.36 57.85
CA ARG A 154 17.90 -10.16 56.67
C ARG A 154 16.74 -10.30 55.67
N LYS A 155 15.49 -10.41 56.15
CA LYS A 155 14.31 -10.43 55.26
C LYS A 155 14.13 -9.07 54.57
N TYR A 156 14.23 -7.96 55.30
CA TYR A 156 14.14 -6.62 54.71
C TYR A 156 15.25 -6.33 53.71
N GLU A 157 16.47 -6.80 53.95
CA GLU A 157 17.58 -6.65 53.01
C GLU A 157 17.31 -7.41 51.70
N LYS A 158 16.77 -8.63 51.78
CA LYS A 158 16.32 -9.40 50.60
C LYS A 158 15.21 -8.68 49.84
N PHE A 159 14.20 -8.17 50.53
CA PHE A 159 13.11 -7.42 49.89
C PHE A 159 13.63 -6.13 49.25
N ARG A 160 14.52 -5.40 49.91
CA ARG A 160 15.17 -4.20 49.37
C ARG A 160 15.97 -4.52 48.11
N GLY A 161 16.74 -5.61 48.13
CA GLY A 161 17.46 -6.10 46.95
C GLY A 161 16.53 -6.46 45.81
N GLY A 162 15.47 -7.23 46.09
CA GLY A 162 14.44 -7.60 45.12
C GLY A 162 13.72 -6.41 44.48
N ILE A 163 13.36 -5.40 45.29
CA ILE A 163 12.75 -4.15 44.79
C ILE A 163 13.74 -3.37 43.92
N ALA A 164 15.02 -3.29 44.30
CA ALA A 164 16.03 -2.62 43.49
C ALA A 164 16.24 -3.33 42.14
N THR A 165 16.34 -4.67 42.12
CA THR A 165 16.44 -5.43 40.87
C THR A 165 15.19 -5.28 40.02
N LEU A 166 14.01 -5.33 40.63
CA LEU A 166 12.75 -5.15 39.92
C LEU A 166 12.64 -3.75 39.30
N ASN A 167 12.96 -2.70 40.06
CA ASN A 167 12.95 -1.32 39.57
C ASN A 167 13.97 -1.11 38.44
N THR A 168 15.17 -1.71 38.55
CA THR A 168 16.17 -1.58 37.48
C THR A 168 15.75 -2.29 36.21
N ASN A 169 15.11 -3.47 36.31
CA ASN A 169 14.54 -4.16 35.15
C ASN A 169 13.38 -3.36 34.54
N PHE A 170 12.44 -2.86 35.35
CA PHE A 170 11.35 -2.02 34.85
C PHE A 170 11.84 -0.75 34.16
N ILE A 171 12.86 -0.08 34.69
CA ILE A 171 13.45 1.09 34.04
C ILE A 171 14.07 0.71 32.69
N LYS A 172 14.74 -0.44 32.61
CA LYS A 172 15.31 -0.94 31.34
C LYS A 172 14.22 -1.27 30.33
N GLU A 173 13.24 -2.09 30.69
CA GLU A 173 12.11 -2.45 29.82
C GLU A 173 11.37 -1.21 29.33
N LEU A 174 11.11 -0.25 30.23
CA LEU A 174 10.48 1.01 29.86
C LEU A 174 11.33 1.82 28.87
N SER A 175 12.65 1.82 29.03
CA SER A 175 13.56 2.49 28.09
C SER A 175 13.62 1.79 26.73
N GLU A 176 13.61 0.46 26.70
CA GLU A 176 13.60 -0.36 25.49
C GLU A 176 12.31 -0.15 24.70
N VAL A 177 11.15 -0.26 25.36
CA VAL A 177 9.85 -0.02 24.73
C VAL A 177 9.72 1.41 24.21
N LYS A 178 10.27 2.40 24.92
CA LYS A 178 10.31 3.78 24.42
C LYS A 178 11.21 3.93 23.20
N CYS A 179 12.34 3.24 23.17
CA CYS A 179 13.25 3.24 22.02
C CYS A 179 12.56 2.63 20.80
N GLU A 180 11.94 1.45 20.95
CA GLU A 180 11.18 0.77 19.90
C GLU A 180 10.02 1.63 19.38
N LEU A 181 9.31 2.34 20.27
CA LEU A 181 8.24 3.25 19.87
C LEU A 181 8.76 4.41 19.01
N GLU A 182 9.88 5.02 19.37
CA GLU A 182 10.46 6.10 18.57
C GLU A 182 11.04 5.59 17.25
N GLU A 183 11.68 4.42 17.23
CA GLU A 183 12.17 3.78 16.01
C GLU A 183 11.03 3.44 15.04
N THR A 184 9.95 2.85 15.55
CA THR A 184 8.76 2.52 14.73
C THR A 184 8.10 3.79 14.21
N LYS A 185 7.97 4.84 15.03
CA LYS A 185 7.45 6.15 14.61
C LYS A 185 8.31 6.78 13.51
N GLN A 186 9.65 6.73 13.63
CA GLN A 186 10.55 7.22 12.60
C GLN A 186 10.46 6.39 11.32
N SER A 187 10.43 5.06 11.42
CA SER A 187 10.26 4.16 10.27
C SER A 187 8.95 4.43 9.53
N ILE A 188 7.85 4.60 10.26
CA ILE A 188 6.54 4.96 9.70
C ILE A 188 6.60 6.36 9.07
N GLY A 189 7.21 7.33 9.74
CA GLY A 189 7.38 8.69 9.20
C GLY A 189 8.13 8.71 7.87
N ILE A 190 9.22 7.95 7.75
CA ILE A 190 9.98 7.83 6.49
C ILE A 190 9.13 7.17 5.40
N LYS A 191 8.41 6.07 5.72
CA LYS A 191 7.53 5.38 4.78
C LYS A 191 6.38 6.28 4.30
N LEU A 192 5.76 7.03 5.21
CA LEU A 192 4.72 7.99 4.88
C LEU A 192 5.24 9.13 3.99
N ALA A 193 6.44 9.66 4.29
CA ALA A 193 7.05 10.70 3.46
C ALA A 193 7.37 10.19 2.04
N ALA A 194 7.89 8.96 1.92
CA ALA A 194 8.12 8.33 0.63
C ALA A 194 6.82 8.14 -0.16
N LEU A 195 5.77 7.62 0.50
CA LEU A 195 4.46 7.43 -0.11
C LEU A 195 3.82 8.76 -0.53
N ASN A 196 3.96 9.81 0.28
CA ASN A 196 3.46 11.14 -0.07
C ASN A 196 4.17 11.70 -1.31
N LYS A 197 5.49 11.50 -1.42
CA LYS A 197 6.26 11.89 -2.61
C LYS A 197 5.81 11.14 -3.86
N GLU A 198 5.57 9.83 -3.75
CA GLU A 198 5.03 9.03 -4.86
C GLU A 198 3.64 9.52 -5.28
N LEU A 199 2.79 9.88 -4.32
CA LEU A 199 1.47 10.42 -4.58
C LEU A 199 1.53 11.79 -5.27
N GLU A 200 2.42 12.68 -4.83
CA GLU A 200 2.67 13.97 -5.50
C GLU A 200 3.18 13.79 -6.94
N GLU A 201 4.08 12.83 -7.18
CA GLU A 201 4.57 12.52 -8.52
C GLU A 201 3.45 12.00 -9.43
N MET A 202 2.61 11.09 -8.91
CA MET A 202 1.47 10.55 -9.65
C MET A 202 0.41 11.60 -9.94
N ASP A 203 0.12 12.49 -8.98
CA ASP A 203 -0.80 13.61 -9.18
C ASP A 203 -0.26 14.61 -10.21
N GLY A 204 1.05 14.84 -10.22
CA GLY A 204 1.74 15.60 -11.27
C GLY A 204 1.59 14.98 -12.66
N LYS A 205 1.82 13.66 -12.80
CA LYS A 205 1.60 12.93 -14.06
C LYS A 205 0.13 12.99 -14.50
N LEU A 206 -0.80 12.86 -13.57
CA LEU A 206 -2.23 12.93 -13.84
C LEU A 206 -2.62 14.30 -14.39
N LYS A 207 -2.14 15.39 -13.77
CA LYS A 207 -2.37 16.77 -14.26
C LYS A 207 -1.80 16.99 -15.65
N ALA A 208 -0.56 16.54 -15.91
CA ALA A 208 0.04 16.64 -17.23
C ALA A 208 -0.79 15.90 -18.30
N LYS A 209 -1.29 14.69 -17.99
CA LYS A 209 -2.18 13.96 -18.90
C LYS A 209 -3.55 14.61 -19.07
N GLN A 210 -4.08 15.22 -18.02
CA GLN A 210 -5.32 15.99 -18.11
C GLN A 210 -5.15 17.22 -19.02
N GLU A 211 -4.01 17.91 -18.93
CA GLU A 211 -3.66 19.03 -19.81
C GLU A 211 -3.49 18.58 -21.26
N GLU A 212 -2.74 17.50 -21.51
CA GLU A 212 -2.62 16.89 -22.85
C GLU A 212 -3.99 16.57 -23.45
N LEU A 213 -4.90 15.98 -22.66
CA LEU A 213 -6.27 15.68 -23.07
C LEU A 213 -7.04 16.96 -23.38
N SER A 214 -6.91 18.00 -22.56
CA SER A 214 -7.53 19.31 -22.80
C SER A 214 -7.05 19.93 -24.12
N VAL A 215 -5.75 19.86 -24.42
CA VAL A 215 -5.20 20.34 -25.69
C VAL A 215 -5.78 19.53 -26.85
N LEU A 216 -5.81 18.20 -26.73
CA LEU A 216 -6.34 17.33 -27.77
C LEU A 216 -7.84 17.57 -28.01
N HIS A 217 -8.61 17.80 -26.95
CA HIS A 217 -10.02 18.12 -27.03
C HIS A 217 -10.24 19.47 -27.72
N SER A 218 -9.45 20.49 -27.37
CA SER A 218 -9.46 21.78 -28.08
C SER A 218 -9.10 21.64 -29.55
N TYR A 219 -8.11 20.80 -29.88
CA TYR A 219 -7.76 20.54 -31.27
C TYR A 219 -8.92 19.87 -32.03
N LYS A 220 -9.50 18.81 -31.45
CA LYS A 220 -10.59 18.05 -32.08
C LYS A 220 -11.81 18.91 -32.34
N ASP A 221 -12.18 19.77 -31.41
CA ASP A 221 -13.47 20.47 -31.46
C ASP A 221 -13.37 21.87 -32.11
N LYS A 222 -12.22 22.53 -32.04
CA LYS A 222 -12.04 23.90 -32.59
C LYS A 222 -11.16 23.93 -33.83
N GLU A 223 -9.95 23.39 -33.75
CA GLU A 223 -8.94 23.52 -34.81
C GLU A 223 -9.21 22.59 -35.98
N TYR A 224 -9.53 21.32 -35.69
CA TYR A 224 -9.70 20.28 -36.68
C TYR A 224 -10.85 20.57 -37.65
N PRO A 225 -12.06 20.98 -37.21
CA PRO A 225 -13.16 21.26 -38.14
C PRO A 225 -12.83 22.43 -39.07
N VAL A 226 -12.16 23.48 -38.56
CA VAL A 226 -11.74 24.64 -39.36
C VAL A 226 -10.70 24.22 -40.41
N LYS A 227 -9.69 23.42 -40.01
CA LYS A 227 -8.67 22.91 -40.94
C LYS A 227 -9.27 21.96 -41.98
N ALA A 228 -10.19 21.08 -41.58
CA ALA A 228 -10.89 20.18 -42.48
C ALA A 228 -11.74 20.97 -43.51
N MET A 229 -12.45 22.01 -43.06
CA MET A 229 -13.19 22.90 -43.97
C MET A 229 -12.25 23.64 -44.93
N MET A 230 -11.11 24.13 -44.45
CA MET A 230 -10.10 24.78 -45.30
C MET A 230 -9.54 23.82 -46.36
N ILE A 231 -9.25 22.57 -45.97
CA ILE A 231 -8.82 21.52 -46.92
C ILE A 231 -9.91 21.24 -47.96
N SER A 232 -11.18 21.18 -47.55
CA SER A 232 -12.30 20.99 -48.49
C SER A 232 -12.43 22.15 -49.46
N ASN A 233 -12.26 23.38 -49.00
CA ASN A 233 -12.30 24.57 -49.84
C ASN A 233 -11.17 24.58 -50.87
N LEU A 234 -9.94 24.25 -50.43
CA LEU A 234 -8.79 24.14 -51.33
C LEU A 234 -8.98 23.03 -52.38
N HIS A 235 -9.59 21.90 -52.02
CA HIS A 235 -9.95 20.86 -53.00
C HIS A 235 -10.98 21.37 -54.02
N ALA A 236 -11.99 22.11 -53.58
CA ALA A 236 -12.98 22.69 -54.48
C ALA A 236 -12.35 23.74 -55.42
N GLU A 237 -11.42 24.56 -54.92
CA GLU A 237 -10.66 25.50 -55.74
C GLU A 237 -9.78 24.79 -56.77
N LEU A 238 -9.10 23.70 -56.37
CA LEU A 238 -8.30 22.87 -57.28
C LEU A 238 -9.14 22.26 -58.40
N GLU A 239 -10.30 21.68 -58.08
CA GLU A 239 -11.20 21.12 -59.10
C GLU A 239 -11.79 22.23 -59.99
N SER A 240 -12.11 23.42 -59.45
CA SER A 240 -12.55 24.55 -60.26
C SER A 240 -11.48 24.99 -61.25
N VAL A 241 -10.23 25.12 -60.82
CA VAL A 241 -9.10 25.51 -61.69
C VAL A 241 -8.82 24.43 -62.73
N LYS A 242 -8.88 23.15 -62.34
CA LYS A 242 -8.70 22.02 -63.25
C LYS A 242 -9.78 21.99 -64.34
N ASN A 243 -11.05 22.19 -63.96
CA ASN A 243 -12.15 22.27 -64.92
C ASN A 243 -11.98 23.46 -65.87
N SER A 244 -11.64 24.64 -65.34
CA SER A 244 -11.35 25.82 -66.17
C SER A 244 -10.20 25.58 -67.16
N ASN A 245 -9.11 24.95 -66.70
CA ASN A 245 -7.97 24.64 -67.57
C ASN A 245 -8.32 23.58 -68.62
N GLN A 246 -9.23 22.65 -68.31
CA GLN A 246 -9.72 21.66 -69.26
C GLN A 246 -10.60 22.34 -70.33
N GLU A 247 -11.49 23.24 -69.94
CA GLU A 247 -12.28 24.06 -70.87
C GLU A 247 -11.36 24.86 -71.82
N ASP A 248 -10.36 25.55 -71.27
CA ASP A 248 -9.36 26.30 -72.06
C ASP A 248 -8.60 25.40 -73.05
N GLN A 249 -8.27 24.17 -72.65
CA GLN A 249 -7.58 23.21 -73.51
C GLN A 249 -8.49 22.72 -74.64
N GLU A 250 -9.76 22.44 -74.35
CA GLU A 250 -10.76 22.04 -75.35
C GLU A 250 -11.02 23.17 -76.35
N GLU A 251 -11.09 24.42 -75.89
CA GLU A 251 -11.19 25.60 -76.75
C GLU A 251 -9.96 25.75 -77.66
N LEU A 252 -8.75 25.57 -77.11
CA LEU A 252 -7.52 25.64 -77.88
C LEU A 252 -7.46 24.52 -78.94
N GLU A 253 -7.81 23.29 -78.59
CA GLU A 253 -7.90 22.18 -79.53
C GLU A 253 -8.91 22.45 -80.64
N HIS A 254 -10.06 23.05 -80.30
CA HIS A 254 -11.04 23.48 -81.28
C HIS A 254 -10.46 24.53 -82.24
N ILE A 255 -9.76 25.54 -81.74
CA ILE A 255 -9.09 26.56 -82.57
C ILE A 255 -8.05 25.92 -83.48
N ILE A 256 -7.17 25.05 -82.94
CA ILE A 256 -6.14 24.34 -83.70
C ILE A 256 -6.77 23.55 -84.85
N ASN A 257 -7.80 22.75 -84.55
CA ASN A 257 -8.48 21.94 -85.57
C ASN A 257 -9.15 22.81 -86.64
N THR A 258 -9.72 23.94 -86.24
CA THR A 258 -10.39 24.87 -87.16
C THR A 258 -9.37 25.54 -88.09
N GLU A 259 -8.25 26.01 -87.56
CA GLU A 259 -7.16 26.59 -88.35
C GLU A 259 -6.48 25.55 -89.25
N LEU A 260 -6.18 24.35 -88.75
CA LEU A 260 -5.67 23.25 -89.57
C LEU A 260 -6.61 22.91 -90.73
N SER A 261 -7.92 22.85 -90.47
CA SER A 261 -8.92 22.62 -91.53
C SER A 261 -8.95 23.73 -92.57
N LYS A 262 -8.78 25.00 -92.16
CA LYS A 262 -8.65 26.13 -93.10
C LYS A 262 -7.39 25.98 -93.96
N TYR A 263 -6.23 25.74 -93.33
CA TYR A 263 -4.96 25.54 -94.05
C TYR A 263 -5.02 24.36 -95.02
N ASP A 264 -5.63 23.24 -94.62
CA ASP A 264 -5.80 22.09 -95.50
C ASP A 264 -6.70 22.40 -96.70
N LYS A 265 -7.81 23.10 -96.48
CA LYS A 265 -8.69 23.55 -97.56
C LYS A 265 -7.97 24.48 -98.52
N GLU A 266 -7.25 25.48 -98.00
CA GLU A 266 -6.46 26.41 -98.81
C GLU A 266 -5.36 25.69 -99.59
N ARG A 267 -4.64 24.77 -98.95
CA ARG A 267 -3.60 23.94 -99.59
C ARG A 267 -4.18 23.07 -100.72
N ILE A 268 -5.33 22.41 -100.49
CA ILE A 268 -6.00 21.60 -101.50
C ILE A 268 -6.50 22.47 -102.65
N GLN A 269 -7.10 23.62 -102.35
CA GLN A 269 -7.56 24.57 -103.38
C GLN A 269 -6.39 25.06 -104.23
N LEU A 270 -5.29 25.50 -103.60
CA LEU A 270 -4.10 25.96 -104.30
C LEU A 270 -3.45 24.85 -105.14
N SER A 271 -3.34 23.63 -104.59
CA SER A 271 -2.82 22.47 -105.31
C SER A 271 -3.70 22.10 -106.52
N ASN A 272 -5.02 22.11 -106.36
CA ASN A 272 -5.97 21.89 -107.45
C ASN A 272 -5.88 22.99 -108.50
N GLU A 273 -5.72 24.25 -108.10
CA GLU A 273 -5.58 25.37 -109.04
C GLU A 273 -4.27 25.32 -109.81
N ILE A 274 -3.14 25.00 -109.16
CA ILE A 274 -1.85 24.76 -109.82
C ILE A 274 -1.97 23.59 -110.79
N THR A 275 -2.53 22.46 -110.33
CA THR A 275 -2.72 21.27 -111.18
C THR A 275 -3.60 21.59 -112.38
N LYS A 276 -4.70 22.32 -112.17
CA LYS A 276 -5.59 22.78 -113.25
C LYS A 276 -4.82 23.65 -114.25
N LYS A 277 -4.09 24.68 -113.80
CA LYS A 277 -3.28 25.54 -114.68
C LYS A 277 -2.24 24.74 -115.48
N VAL A 278 -1.49 23.85 -114.82
CA VAL A 278 -0.48 23.00 -115.47
C VAL A 278 -1.11 22.04 -116.48
N THR A 279 -2.24 21.41 -116.14
CA THR A 279 -2.95 20.51 -117.06
C THR A 279 -3.58 21.27 -118.23
N GLU A 280 -4.15 22.45 -118.01
CA GLU A 280 -4.69 23.31 -119.08
C GLU A 280 -3.58 23.76 -120.04
N GLU A 281 -2.42 24.18 -119.51
CA GLU A 281 -1.25 24.54 -120.31
C GLU A 281 -0.71 23.34 -121.11
N ALA A 282 -0.55 22.17 -120.46
CA ALA A 282 -0.12 20.94 -121.12
C ALA A 282 -1.11 20.51 -122.22
N VAL A 283 -2.42 20.58 -121.95
CA VAL A 283 -3.46 20.29 -122.94
C VAL A 283 -3.42 21.30 -124.08
N ALA A 284 -3.20 22.60 -123.83
CA ALA A 284 -3.08 23.60 -124.87
C ALA A 284 -1.92 23.28 -125.84
N LEU A 285 -0.81 22.76 -125.32
CA LEU A 285 0.39 22.36 -126.09
C LEU A 285 0.23 21.01 -126.83
N MET A 286 -0.76 20.17 -126.51
CA MET A 286 -0.98 18.89 -127.20
C MET A 286 -1.52 19.06 -128.63
N HIS A 287 -1.04 18.22 -129.55
CA HIS A 287 -1.54 18.15 -130.92
C HIS A 287 -3.03 17.68 -130.96
N PRO A 288 -3.89 18.25 -131.82
CA PRO A 288 -5.33 17.93 -131.87
C PRO A 288 -5.66 16.43 -131.99
N SER A 289 -4.90 15.69 -132.82
CA SER A 289 -5.09 14.23 -132.97
C SER A 289 -4.88 13.45 -131.66
N LEU A 290 -4.01 13.93 -130.76
CA LEU A 290 -3.78 13.29 -129.46
C LEU A 290 -4.92 13.59 -128.48
N LYS A 291 -5.55 14.78 -128.57
CA LYS A 291 -6.74 15.15 -127.78
C LYS A 291 -7.93 14.29 -128.16
N ASP A 292 -8.17 14.11 -129.45
CA ASP A 292 -9.26 13.27 -129.96
C ASP A 292 -9.07 11.81 -129.54
N MET A 293 -7.83 11.29 -129.61
CA MET A 293 -7.50 9.95 -129.14
C MET A 293 -7.70 9.80 -127.62
N ALA A 294 -7.28 10.79 -126.82
CA ALA A 294 -7.49 10.77 -125.37
C ALA A 294 -8.98 10.79 -125.00
N LEU A 295 -9.78 11.60 -125.71
CA LEU A 295 -11.23 11.65 -125.52
C LEU A 295 -11.89 10.32 -125.88
N GLN A 296 -11.51 9.73 -127.03
CA GLN A 296 -11.98 8.40 -127.43
C GLN A 296 -11.61 7.32 -126.40
N ASN A 297 -10.41 7.37 -125.84
CA ASN A 297 -9.99 6.45 -124.78
C ASN A 297 -10.82 6.61 -123.50
N ILE A 298 -11.16 7.85 -123.10
CA ILE A 298 -12.03 8.10 -121.95
C ILE A 298 -13.45 7.58 -122.20
N VAL A 299 -14.01 7.84 -123.38
CA VAL A 299 -15.35 7.36 -123.78
C VAL A 299 -15.38 5.83 -123.78
N MET A 300 -14.41 5.21 -124.43
CA MET A 300 -14.27 3.75 -124.48
C MET A 300 -14.07 3.14 -123.08
N GLY A 301 -13.32 3.79 -122.20
CA GLY A 301 -13.17 3.37 -120.80
C GLY A 301 -14.51 3.34 -120.05
N LYS A 302 -15.32 4.39 -120.18
CA LYS A 302 -16.68 4.44 -119.60
C LYS A 302 -17.61 3.39 -120.22
N GLU A 303 -17.52 3.17 -121.52
CA GLU A 303 -18.27 2.13 -122.24
C GLU A 303 -17.93 0.73 -121.71
N ILE A 304 -16.64 0.47 -121.46
CA ILE A 304 -16.17 -0.80 -120.87
C ILE A 304 -16.71 -0.97 -119.45
N GLU A 305 -16.69 0.07 -118.62
CA GLU A 305 -17.27 0.02 -117.27
C GLU A 305 -18.77 -0.26 -117.31
N PHE A 306 -19.49 0.38 -118.22
CA PHE A 306 -20.92 0.16 -118.44
C PHE A 306 -21.23 -1.29 -118.86
N HIS A 307 -20.49 -1.82 -119.84
CA HIS A 307 -20.66 -3.21 -120.27
C HIS A 307 -20.26 -4.22 -119.20
N LYS A 308 -19.24 -3.92 -118.39
CA LYS A 308 -18.88 -4.76 -117.24
C LYS A 308 -20.02 -4.82 -116.22
N ALA A 309 -20.65 -3.70 -115.90
CA ALA A 309 -21.81 -3.67 -115.01
C ALA A 309 -22.97 -4.52 -115.59
N GLN A 310 -23.33 -4.32 -116.87
CA GLN A 310 -24.35 -5.13 -117.53
C GLN A 310 -24.02 -6.63 -117.57
N GLN A 311 -22.74 -6.99 -117.75
CA GLN A 311 -22.32 -8.38 -117.79
C GLN A 311 -22.44 -9.05 -116.41
N VAL A 312 -22.23 -8.29 -115.32
CA VAL A 312 -22.47 -8.78 -113.96
C VAL A 312 -23.96 -9.03 -113.76
N ASP A 313 -24.82 -8.06 -114.10
CA ASP A 313 -26.27 -8.18 -113.98
C ASP A 313 -26.81 -9.39 -114.78
N LEU A 314 -26.38 -9.55 -116.05
CA LEU A 314 -26.79 -10.68 -116.90
C LEU A 314 -26.32 -12.03 -116.35
N LYS A 315 -25.13 -12.08 -115.74
CA LYS A 315 -24.63 -13.31 -115.11
C LYS A 315 -25.47 -13.70 -113.90
N ASP A 316 -25.92 -12.74 -113.11
CA ASP A 316 -26.73 -13.02 -111.94
C ASP A 316 -28.15 -13.44 -112.33
N VAL A 317 -28.74 -12.82 -113.36
CA VAL A 317 -30.03 -13.28 -113.94
C VAL A 317 -29.91 -14.71 -114.51
N ASN A 318 -28.80 -15.04 -115.19
CA ASN A 318 -28.58 -16.40 -115.70
C ASN A 318 -28.48 -17.43 -114.56
N LYS A 319 -27.83 -17.08 -113.44
CA LYS A 319 -27.79 -17.97 -112.27
C LYS A 319 -29.18 -18.19 -111.70
N GLU A 320 -30.00 -17.15 -111.58
CA GLU A 320 -31.38 -17.28 -111.09
C GLU A 320 -32.22 -18.21 -111.98
N LEU A 321 -32.11 -18.06 -113.30
CA LEU A 321 -32.76 -18.94 -114.27
C LEU A 321 -32.25 -20.39 -114.20
N GLU A 322 -30.94 -20.60 -114.02
CA GLU A 322 -30.38 -21.94 -113.81
C GLU A 322 -30.91 -22.59 -112.51
N GLU A 323 -31.03 -21.81 -111.44
CA GLU A 323 -31.62 -22.24 -110.17
C GLU A 323 -33.11 -22.62 -110.37
N GLU A 324 -33.87 -21.82 -111.11
CA GLU A 324 -35.28 -22.07 -111.42
C GLU A 324 -35.46 -23.34 -112.27
N ILE A 325 -34.61 -23.56 -113.28
CA ILE A 325 -34.58 -24.80 -114.07
C ILE A 325 -34.23 -26.01 -113.18
N ARG A 326 -33.25 -25.89 -112.27
CA ARG A 326 -32.90 -26.97 -111.32
C ARG A 326 -34.08 -27.32 -110.41
N VAL A 327 -34.85 -26.32 -109.96
CA VAL A 327 -36.04 -26.53 -109.13
C VAL A 327 -37.16 -27.23 -109.94
N LEU A 328 -37.39 -26.79 -111.18
CA LEU A 328 -38.38 -27.40 -112.08
C LEU A 328 -38.06 -28.86 -112.43
N LEU A 329 -36.77 -29.20 -112.59
CA LEU A 329 -36.32 -30.57 -112.83
C LEU A 329 -36.44 -31.48 -111.61
N ARG A 330 -36.42 -30.94 -110.37
CA ARG A 330 -36.61 -31.71 -109.13
C ARG A 330 -38.08 -31.97 -108.78
N HIS A 331 -39.04 -31.28 -109.41
CA HIS A 331 -40.45 -31.49 -109.12
C HIS A 331 -40.94 -32.85 -109.69
N PRO A 332 -41.59 -33.71 -108.86
CA PRO A 332 -41.99 -35.06 -109.27
C PRO A 332 -43.16 -35.12 -110.27
N LYS A 333 -43.73 -33.97 -110.65
CA LYS A 333 -44.77 -33.85 -111.70
C LYS A 333 -44.19 -33.68 -113.11
N SER A 334 -42.89 -33.39 -113.23
CA SER A 334 -42.21 -33.12 -114.51
C SER A 334 -41.65 -34.39 -115.17
N ASN A 335 -41.59 -35.52 -114.44
CA ASN A 335 -40.97 -36.75 -114.92
C ASN A 335 -42.00 -37.67 -115.60
N VAL A 336 -42.39 -37.27 -116.82
CA VAL A 336 -43.46 -37.88 -117.62
C VAL A 336 -43.26 -39.39 -117.85
N ARG A 337 -42.01 -39.88 -117.81
CA ARG A 337 -41.66 -41.31 -117.96
C ARG A 337 -42.08 -42.20 -116.78
N LEU A 338 -42.11 -41.66 -115.56
CA LEU A 338 -42.49 -42.39 -114.34
C LEU A 338 -44.01 -42.41 -114.10
N GLN A 339 -44.77 -41.55 -114.78
CA GLN A 339 -46.24 -41.51 -114.69
C GLN A 339 -46.94 -42.45 -115.69
N LEU A 340 -46.35 -42.75 -116.85
CA LEU A 340 -47.01 -43.57 -117.88
C LEU A 340 -46.79 -45.09 -117.76
N PHE A 341 -45.72 -45.56 -117.11
CA PHE A 341 -45.43 -47.02 -117.03
C PHE A 341 -44.92 -47.44 -115.64
N PRO A 342 -45.81 -47.58 -114.64
CA PRO A 342 -45.42 -47.97 -113.28
C PRO A 342 -44.94 -49.42 -113.16
N GLU A 343 -45.37 -50.30 -114.07
CA GLU A 343 -45.14 -51.76 -113.96
C GLU A 343 -43.78 -52.23 -114.51
N PHE A 344 -43.04 -51.39 -115.23
CA PHE A 344 -41.74 -51.75 -115.83
C PHE A 344 -40.52 -51.37 -114.98
N PHE A 345 -40.70 -50.72 -113.83
CA PHE A 345 -39.60 -50.35 -112.93
C PHE A 345 -39.82 -50.86 -111.49
N PRO A 346 -39.71 -52.18 -111.23
CA PRO A 346 -39.75 -52.71 -109.88
C PRO A 346 -38.51 -52.26 -109.08
N LYS A 347 -38.73 -51.81 -107.84
CA LYS A 347 -37.68 -51.43 -106.87
C LYS A 347 -36.97 -52.67 -106.27
N GLY A 348 -36.43 -53.54 -107.12
CA GLY A 348 -35.60 -54.68 -106.70
C GLY A 348 -34.11 -54.38 -106.89
N GLU A 349 -33.28 -54.82 -105.95
CA GLU A 349 -31.82 -54.77 -106.06
C GLU A 349 -31.36 -55.60 -107.27
N LYS A 350 -30.63 -54.96 -108.20
CA LYS A 350 -30.11 -55.62 -109.40
C LYS A 350 -28.82 -56.38 -109.07
N CYS A 351 -28.73 -57.65 -109.49
CA CYS A 351 -27.53 -58.48 -109.38
C CYS A 351 -26.29 -57.79 -109.97
N THR A 352 -25.17 -57.90 -109.27
CA THR A 352 -23.85 -57.41 -109.68
C THR A 352 -23.10 -58.46 -110.52
N PRO A 353 -22.10 -58.04 -111.32
CA PRO A 353 -21.49 -58.89 -112.37
C PRO A 353 -20.75 -60.16 -111.90
N ASP A 354 -20.58 -60.37 -110.59
CA ASP A 354 -19.82 -61.50 -110.00
C ASP A 354 -20.72 -62.58 -109.37
N MET A 355 -22.03 -62.57 -109.63
CA MET A 355 -22.92 -63.66 -109.21
C MET A 355 -23.00 -64.76 -110.28
N ASP A 356 -22.53 -65.96 -109.94
CA ASP A 356 -22.73 -67.18 -110.74
C ASP A 356 -24.22 -67.51 -110.86
N VAL A 357 -24.78 -67.30 -112.05
CA VAL A 357 -26.17 -67.61 -112.38
C VAL A 357 -26.28 -69.09 -112.75
N ILE A 358 -26.90 -69.89 -111.88
CA ILE A 358 -27.30 -71.27 -112.20
C ILE A 358 -28.55 -71.19 -113.10
N LEU A 359 -28.37 -71.43 -114.40
CA LEU A 359 -29.44 -71.45 -115.40
C LEU A 359 -30.08 -72.84 -115.45
N ASP A 360 -31.30 -72.95 -114.92
CA ASP A 360 -32.12 -74.16 -115.00
C ASP A 360 -32.79 -74.22 -116.39
N ILE A 361 -32.08 -74.76 -117.39
CA ILE A 361 -32.59 -74.90 -118.75
C ILE A 361 -33.20 -76.32 -118.91
N PRO A 362 -34.53 -76.47 -119.03
CA PRO A 362 -35.13 -77.74 -119.39
C PRO A 362 -34.74 -78.13 -120.82
N LYS A 363 -34.10 -79.30 -120.98
CA LYS A 363 -33.83 -79.91 -122.29
C LYS A 363 -35.12 -80.54 -122.82
N GLN A 364 -35.57 -80.08 -123.98
CA GLN A 364 -36.73 -80.60 -124.70
C GLN A 364 -36.36 -81.89 -125.43
N GLU A 365 -36.95 -83.03 -125.04
CA GLU A 365 -37.00 -84.21 -125.90
C GLU A 365 -38.29 -84.20 -126.72
N TRP A 366 -38.07 -84.13 -128.03
CA TRP A 366 -38.89 -84.32 -129.23
C TRP A 366 -40.35 -84.77 -129.12
N LEU A 367 -41.21 -84.12 -129.90
CA LEU A 367 -42.47 -84.68 -130.41
C LEU A 367 -42.17 -85.82 -131.41
N PRO A 368 -42.82 -87.00 -131.28
CA PRO A 368 -43.16 -87.85 -132.41
C PRO A 368 -44.58 -87.51 -132.90
N ILE A 369 -44.75 -87.51 -134.23
CA ILE A 369 -45.99 -87.58 -135.04
C ILE A 369 -47.32 -87.61 -134.26
#